data_AF-A0A5B1BGX6-F1
#
_entry.id   AF-A0A5B1BGX6-F1
#
_cell.length_a   1.000
_cell.length_b   1.000
_cell.length_c   1.000
_cell.angle_alpha   90.00
_cell.angle_beta   90.00
_cell.angle_gamma   90.00
#
_symmetry.space_group_name_H-M   'P 1'
#
loop_
_entity.id
_entity.type
_entity.pdbx_description
1 polymer ?
#
loop_
_entity_poly.entity_id
_entity_poly.type
_entity_poly.pdbx_seq_one_letter_code
_entity_poly.pdbx_strand_id
1 'polypeptide(L)'
;MEEQFEDIKKIIKESGVDTPSADFMHKVMKEIVVVSGENSQVYQPLISKNAWVVLSFGFIIFIAALTFLYDSDTSIFDLYSLSVFKPDSIDFAFSGFKFHQTTTYGVLFLALLFLIQVTVIKRGLDKDV
;
A
#
# COMPACT_ATOMS: atom_id res chain seq x y z
N MET A 1 45.50 23.01 28.57
CA MET A 1 44.18 22.37 28.38
C MET A 1 44.33 20.85 28.28
N GLU A 2 45.52 20.35 27.91
CA GLU A 2 45.89 18.92 27.85
C GLU A 2 45.87 18.17 29.20
N GLU A 3 46.23 18.79 30.33
CA GLU A 3 46.37 18.05 31.61
C GLU A 3 45.05 17.43 32.12
N GLN A 4 43.90 18.05 31.84
CA GLN A 4 42.61 17.53 32.27
C GLN A 4 42.23 16.21 31.58
N PHE A 5 42.72 15.96 30.37
CA PHE A 5 42.43 14.72 29.64
C PHE A 5 43.28 13.54 30.11
N GLU A 6 44.48 13.81 30.62
CA GLU A 6 45.37 12.77 31.18
C GLU A 6 44.84 12.23 32.51
N ASP A 7 44.27 13.10 33.36
CA ASP A 7 43.61 12.67 34.60
C ASP A 7 42.39 11.79 34.30
N ILE A 8 41.56 12.17 33.32
CA ILE A 8 40.38 11.37 32.91
C ILE A 8 40.81 10.00 32.38
N LYS A 9 41.86 9.93 31.56
CA LYS A 9 42.42 8.65 31.08
C LYS A 9 42.91 7.77 32.21
N LYS A 10 43.57 8.35 33.21
CA LYS A 10 44.09 7.62 34.37
C LYS A 10 42.94 7.06 35.21
N ILE A 11 41.91 7.86 35.46
CA ILE A 11 40.73 7.44 36.23
C ILE A 11 39.96 6.32 35.51
N ILE A 12 39.79 6.41 34.19
CA ILE A 12 39.13 5.36 33.38
C ILE A 12 39.97 4.07 33.33
N LYS A 13 41.30 4.19 33.36
CA LYS A 13 42.20 3.03 33.38
C LYS A 13 42.23 2.35 34.75
N GLU A 14 42.10 3.13 35.83
CA GLU A 14 42.03 2.64 37.21
C GLU A 14 40.67 2.00 37.54
N SER A 15 39.58 2.43 36.90
CA SER A 15 38.25 1.84 37.13
C SER A 15 38.09 0.42 36.59
N GLY A 16 39.02 -0.05 35.76
CA GLY A 16 38.93 -1.38 35.13
C GLY A 16 37.69 -1.55 34.25
N VAL A 17 37.60 -2.69 33.57
CA VAL A 17 36.36 -3.09 32.88
C VAL A 17 35.68 -4.09 33.80
N ASP A 18 34.54 -3.71 34.37
CA ASP A 18 33.71 -4.63 35.13
C ASP A 18 33.35 -5.81 34.24
N THR A 19 33.77 -7.00 34.66
CA THR A 19 33.42 -8.21 33.93
C THR A 19 31.96 -8.51 34.23
N PRO A 20 31.09 -8.54 33.21
CA PRO A 20 29.69 -8.85 33.43
C PRO A 20 29.57 -10.25 34.03
N SER A 21 28.50 -10.50 34.79
CA SER A 21 28.21 -11.83 35.31
C SER A 21 28.20 -12.86 34.17
N ALA A 22 28.61 -14.10 34.43
CA ALA A 22 28.67 -15.16 33.41
C ALA A 22 27.35 -15.32 32.61
N ASP A 23 26.21 -15.04 33.24
CA ASP A 23 24.88 -15.14 32.63
C ASP A 23 24.34 -13.84 32.01
N PHE A 24 25.12 -12.76 32.02
CA PHE A 24 24.66 -11.44 31.54
C PHE A 24 24.16 -11.51 30.09
N MET A 25 24.98 -12.09 29.20
CA MET A 25 24.63 -12.21 27.80
C MET A 25 23.38 -13.08 27.60
N HIS A 26 23.25 -14.16 28.38
CA HIS A 26 22.07 -15.03 28.31
C HIS A 26 20.79 -14.31 28.77
N LYS A 27 20.87 -13.51 29.85
CA LYS A 27 19.74 -12.70 30.33
C LYS A 27 19.35 -11.61 29.33
N VAL A 28 20.33 -10.91 28.77
CA VAL A 28 20.10 -9.88 27.75
C VAL A 28 19.48 -10.48 26.48
N MET A 29 20.03 -11.59 25.98
CA MET A 29 19.50 -12.23 24.78
C MET A 29 18.09 -12.80 25.00
N LYS A 30 17.80 -13.33 26.19
CA LYS A 30 16.46 -13.79 26.56
C LYS A 30 15.45 -12.65 26.54
N GLU A 31 15.80 -11.49 27.09
CA GLU A 31 14.92 -10.32 27.11
C GLU A 31 14.70 -9.75 25.70
N ILE A 32 15.77 -9.65 24.90
CA ILE A 32 15.69 -9.17 23.51
C ILE A 32 14.78 -10.07 22.67
N VAL A 33 14.86 -11.39 22.83
CA VAL A 33 14.02 -12.34 22.09
C VAL A 33 12.54 -12.22 22.51
N VAL A 34 12.25 -12.00 23.79
CA VAL A 34 10.89 -11.78 24.29
C VAL A 34 10.31 -10.48 23.71
N VAL A 35 11.07 -9.38 23.76
CA VAL A 35 10.64 -8.08 23.20
C VAL A 35 10.50 -8.12 21.68
N SER A 36 11.37 -8.87 20.99
CA SER A 36 11.31 -9.03 19.53
C SER A 36 10.16 -9.96 19.09
N GLY A 37 9.76 -10.91 19.94
CA GLY A 37 8.61 -11.78 19.71
C GLY A 37 7.28 -11.04 19.77
N GLU A 38 7.14 -10.06 20.67
CA GLU A 38 5.94 -9.21 20.75
C GLU A 38 5.87 -8.14 19.65
N ASN A 39 7.02 -7.69 19.15
CA ASN A 39 7.13 -6.75 18.03
C ASN A 39 7.30 -7.45 16.67
N SER A 40 6.89 -8.72 16.57
CA SER A 40 6.70 -9.32 15.25
C SER A 40 5.71 -8.43 14.52
N GLN A 41 6.15 -7.79 13.44
CA GLN A 41 5.27 -7.11 12.49
C GLN A 41 4.36 -8.18 11.89
N VAL A 42 3.31 -8.53 12.61
CA VAL A 42 2.33 -9.52 12.18
C VAL A 42 1.69 -8.92 10.95
N TYR A 43 1.94 -9.55 9.80
CA TYR A 43 1.37 -9.14 8.53
C TYR A 43 -0.16 -9.14 8.66
N GLN A 44 -0.73 -7.96 8.83
CA GLN A 44 -2.17 -7.77 8.83
C GLN A 44 -2.60 -7.57 7.39
N PRO A 45 -3.44 -8.45 6.81
CA PRO A 45 -3.87 -8.30 5.44
C PRO A 45 -4.65 -6.99 5.30
N LEU A 46 -4.25 -6.15 4.33
CA LEU A 46 -4.85 -4.85 4.02
C LEU A 46 -6.37 -4.89 3.88
N ILE A 47 -6.89 -6.04 3.41
CA ILE A 47 -8.30 -6.34 3.30
C ILE A 47 -8.54 -7.66 4.02
N SER A 48 -9.38 -7.63 5.06
CA SER A 48 -9.84 -8.84 5.75
C SER A 48 -10.46 -9.83 4.76
N LYS A 49 -10.30 -11.14 4.98
CA LYS A 49 -10.88 -12.19 4.13
C LYS A 49 -12.40 -12.01 3.94
N ASN A 50 -13.09 -11.47 4.94
CA ASN A 50 -14.52 -11.19 4.87
C ASN A 50 -14.84 -10.02 3.94
N ALA A 51 -13.99 -8.99 3.91
CA ALA A 51 -14.16 -7.85 3.02
C ALA A 51 -13.96 -8.22 1.54
N TRP A 52 -13.12 -9.23 1.25
CA TRP A 52 -13.00 -9.79 -0.10
C TRP A 52 -14.29 -10.47 -0.58
N VAL A 53 -14.98 -11.19 0.30
CA VAL A 53 -16.26 -11.83 -0.04
C VAL A 53 -17.32 -10.78 -0.34
N VAL A 54 -17.43 -9.74 0.50
CA VAL A 54 -18.38 -8.65 0.28
C VAL A 54 -18.08 -7.89 -1.01
N LEU A 55 -16.80 -7.61 -1.30
CA LEU A 55 -16.39 -6.91 -2.51
C LEU A 55 -16.72 -7.72 -3.77
N SER A 56 -16.44 -9.03 -3.76
CA SER A 56 -16.76 -9.93 -4.87
C SER A 56 -18.27 -9.98 -5.11
N PHE A 57 -19.06 -10.11 -4.04
CA PHE A 57 -20.52 -10.15 -4.15
C PHE A 57 -21.10 -8.84 -4.68
N GLY A 58 -20.61 -7.70 -4.17
CA GLY A 58 -21.00 -6.37 -4.65
C GLY A 58 -20.64 -6.16 -6.13
N PHE A 59 -19.49 -6.64 -6.57
CA PHE A 59 -19.07 -6.56 -7.96
C PHE A 59 -19.96 -7.41 -8.88
N ILE A 60 -20.31 -8.62 -8.45
CA ILE A 60 -21.25 -9.50 -9.20
C ILE A 60 -22.62 -8.85 -9.32
N ILE A 61 -23.15 -8.30 -8.21
CA ILE A 61 -24.44 -7.58 -8.21
C ILE A 61 -24.39 -6.37 -9.13
N PHE A 62 -23.29 -5.61 -9.11
CA PHE A 62 -23.12 -4.43 -9.96
C PHE A 62 -23.12 -4.79 -11.44
N ILE A 63 -22.39 -5.85 -11.83
CA ILE A 63 -22.41 -6.36 -13.21
C ILE A 63 -23.81 -6.83 -13.59
N ALA A 64 -24.47 -7.61 -12.72
CA ALA A 64 -25.82 -8.10 -12.98
C ALA A 64 -26.80 -6.93 -13.16
N ALA A 65 -26.74 -5.92 -12.30
CA ALA A 65 -27.54 -4.70 -12.39
C ALA A 65 -27.30 -3.97 -13.71
N LEU A 66 -26.03 -3.81 -14.13
CA LEU A 66 -25.72 -3.23 -15.44
C LEU A 66 -26.26 -4.05 -16.60
N THR A 67 -26.28 -5.38 -16.52
CA THR A 67 -26.81 -6.21 -17.62
C THR A 67 -28.34 -6.26 -17.67
N PHE A 68 -29.02 -6.18 -16.52
CA PHE A 68 -30.48 -6.35 -16.43
C PHE A 68 -31.25 -5.03 -16.39
N LEU A 69 -30.64 -3.94 -15.93
CA LEU A 69 -31.27 -2.61 -15.83
C LEU A 69 -30.88 -1.67 -16.97
N TYR A 70 -30.03 -2.12 -17.90
CA TYR A 70 -29.66 -1.35 -19.08
C TYR A 70 -30.79 -1.41 -20.12
N ASP A 71 -31.70 -0.45 -20.03
CA ASP A 71 -32.65 -0.14 -21.09
C ASP A 71 -31.96 0.79 -22.10
N SER A 72 -31.98 0.43 -23.39
CA SER A 72 -31.18 1.07 -24.45
C SER A 72 -31.60 2.51 -24.77
N ASP A 73 -32.73 2.96 -24.23
CA ASP A 73 -33.44 4.13 -24.73
C ASP A 73 -33.24 5.40 -23.90
N THR A 74 -32.51 5.32 -22.77
CA THR A 74 -32.19 6.51 -21.96
C THR A 74 -30.70 6.63 -21.70
N SER A 75 -29.97 7.07 -22.73
CA SER A 75 -28.62 7.58 -22.58
C SER A 75 -28.67 8.87 -21.74
N ILE A 76 -28.48 8.73 -20.43
CA ILE A 76 -28.29 9.84 -19.47
C ILE A 76 -27.05 10.69 -19.84
N PHE A 77 -26.28 10.28 -20.84
CA PHE A 77 -25.03 10.87 -21.29
C PHE A 77 -25.14 11.71 -22.58
N ASP A 78 -26.30 11.78 -23.24
CA ASP A 78 -26.49 12.65 -24.42
C ASP A 78 -26.34 14.15 -24.11
N LEU A 79 -26.39 14.53 -22.82
CA LEU A 79 -26.14 15.91 -22.38
C LEU A 79 -24.65 16.28 -22.30
N TYR A 80 -23.74 15.30 -22.32
CA TYR A 80 -22.31 15.53 -22.21
C TYR A 80 -21.59 14.97 -23.43
N SER A 81 -21.89 15.52 -24.60
CA SER A 81 -21.11 15.34 -25.83
C SER A 81 -19.66 15.77 -25.58
N LEU A 82 -18.82 14.82 -25.16
CA LEU A 82 -17.39 14.97 -24.96
C LEU A 82 -16.68 14.90 -26.33
N SER A 83 -17.01 15.83 -27.23
CA SER A 83 -16.48 15.96 -28.59
C SER A 83 -14.97 16.30 -28.64
N VAL A 84 -14.34 16.48 -27.48
CA VAL A 84 -12.95 16.96 -27.35
C VAL A 84 -11.92 15.82 -27.42
N PHE A 85 -12.32 14.56 -27.22
CA PHE A 85 -11.40 13.42 -27.30
C PHE A 85 -11.64 12.61 -28.58
N LYS A 86 -11.12 13.10 -29.70
CA LYS A 86 -10.77 12.26 -30.86
C LYS A 86 -9.31 11.86 -30.74
N PRO A 87 -8.98 10.66 -30.20
CA PRO A 87 -7.65 10.11 -30.33
C PRO A 87 -7.50 9.60 -31.77
N ASP A 88 -6.97 10.44 -32.66
CA ASP A 88 -6.54 9.96 -33.97
C ASP A 88 -5.36 9.01 -33.78
N SER A 89 -5.58 7.75 -34.18
CA SER A 89 -4.60 6.70 -34.42
C SER A 89 -3.58 6.44 -33.31
N ILE A 90 -4.03 5.79 -32.23
CA ILE A 90 -3.15 4.98 -31.40
C ILE A 90 -3.22 3.56 -31.96
N ASP A 91 -2.26 3.20 -32.82
CA ASP A 91 -2.14 1.84 -33.36
C ASP A 91 -1.67 0.88 -32.25
N PHE A 92 -2.61 0.55 -31.36
CA PHE A 92 -2.50 -0.63 -30.51
C PHE A 92 -2.63 -1.86 -31.40
N ALA A 93 -1.85 -2.91 -31.11
CA ALA A 93 -1.81 -4.20 -31.82
C ALA A 93 -3.13 -5.02 -31.81
N PHE A 94 -4.26 -4.36 -31.55
CA PHE A 94 -5.62 -4.85 -31.54
C PHE A 94 -6.47 -4.22 -32.67
N SER A 95 -5.89 -3.94 -33.83
CA SER A 95 -6.54 -3.18 -34.93
C SER A 95 -7.84 -3.80 -35.48
N GLY A 96 -8.17 -5.05 -35.11
CA GLY A 96 -9.45 -5.68 -35.42
C GLY A 96 -10.53 -5.56 -34.33
N PHE A 97 -10.19 -5.09 -33.13
CA PHE A 97 -11.10 -5.10 -31.98
C PHE A 97 -11.70 -3.71 -31.74
N LYS A 98 -12.89 -3.48 -32.26
CA LYS A 98 -13.66 -2.26 -31.98
C LYS A 98 -14.18 -2.34 -30.53
N PHE A 99 -13.48 -1.68 -29.61
CA PHE A 99 -13.97 -1.50 -28.25
C PHE A 99 -15.29 -0.74 -28.26
N HIS A 100 -16.31 -1.30 -27.61
CA HIS A 100 -17.57 -0.60 -27.40
C HIS A 100 -17.31 0.64 -26.53
N GLN A 101 -17.99 1.75 -26.80
CA GLN A 101 -17.71 3.04 -26.14
C GLN A 101 -17.72 2.93 -24.61
N THR A 102 -18.66 2.15 -24.05
CA THR A 102 -18.75 1.94 -22.60
C THR A 102 -17.52 1.22 -22.03
N THR A 103 -16.94 0.26 -22.76
CA THR A 103 -15.72 -0.44 -22.34
C THR A 103 -14.54 0.51 -22.28
N THR A 104 -14.39 1.39 -23.27
CA THR A 104 -13.31 2.39 -23.29
C THR A 104 -13.41 3.36 -22.10
N TYR A 105 -14.62 3.85 -21.81
CA TYR A 105 -14.83 4.72 -20.64
C TYR A 105 -14.63 3.97 -19.32
N GLY A 106 -15.04 2.70 -19.25
CA GLY A 106 -14.82 1.85 -18.08
C GLY A 106 -13.34 1.61 -17.79
N VAL A 107 -12.53 1.35 -18.83
CA VAL A 107 -11.08 1.20 -18.71
C VAL A 107 -10.40 2.50 -18.26
N LEU A 108 -10.82 3.64 -18.80
CA LEU A 108 -10.34 4.96 -18.38
C LEU A 108 -10.67 5.24 -16.91
N PHE A 109 -11.91 4.97 -16.49
CA PHE A 109 -12.34 5.15 -15.11
C PHE A 109 -11.59 4.21 -14.15
N LEU A 110 -11.41 2.95 -14.54
CA LEU A 110 -10.62 1.97 -13.78
C LEU A 110 -9.16 2.45 -13.62
N ALA A 111 -8.54 2.92 -14.69
CA ALA A 111 -7.18 3.46 -14.64
C ALA A 111 -7.07 4.65 -13.68
N LEU A 112 -8.06 5.56 -13.70
CA LEU A 112 -8.13 6.68 -12.77
C LEU A 112 -8.28 6.22 -11.31
N LEU A 113 -9.17 5.27 -11.04
CA LEU A 113 -9.33 4.68 -9.71
C LEU A 113 -8.03 4.01 -9.23
N PHE A 114 -7.30 3.36 -10.13
CA PHE A 114 -6.02 2.74 -9.81
C PHE A 114 -4.98 3.78 -9.35
N LEU A 115 -4.93 4.94 -9.99
CA LEU A 115 -4.07 6.05 -9.55
C LEU A 115 -4.46 6.57 -8.15
N ILE A 116 -5.76 6.65 -7.87
CA ILE A 116 -6.26 7.03 -6.55
C ILE A 116 -5.85 5.98 -5.51
N GLN A 117 -6.04 4.69 -5.80
CA GLN A 117 -5.65 3.60 -4.91
C GLN A 117 -4.15 3.64 -4.59
N VAL A 118 -3.29 3.83 -5.59
CA VAL A 118 -1.84 3.98 -5.40
C VAL A 118 -1.51 5.18 -4.50
N THR A 119 -2.19 6.32 -4.69
CA THR A 119 -1.97 7.52 -3.88
C THR A 119 -2.41 7.33 -2.42
N VAL A 120 -3.54 6.65 -2.20
CA VAL A 120 -4.05 6.35 -0.85
C VAL A 120 -3.12 5.38 -0.11
N ILE A 121 -2.66 4.33 -0.78
CA ILE A 121 -1.70 3.37 -0.21
C ILE A 121 -0.39 4.08 0.16
N LYS A 122 0.12 4.94 -0.73
CA LYS A 122 1.33 5.72 -0.48
C LYS A 122 1.19 6.63 0.74
N ARG A 123 0.03 7.29 0.89
CA ARG A 123 -0.24 8.18 2.03
C ARG A 123 -0.41 7.42 3.35
N GLY A 124 -0.85 6.17 3.32
CA GLY A 124 -0.87 5.30 4.50
C GLY A 124 0.53 4.92 4.97
N LEU A 125 1.41 4.55 4.03
CA LEU A 125 2.81 4.18 4.32
C LEU A 125 3.65 5.36 4.84
N ASP A 126 3.48 6.56 4.29
CA ASP A 126 4.23 7.76 4.73
C ASP A 126 3.82 8.26 6.13
N LYS A 127 2.72 7.75 6.71
CA LYS A 127 2.25 8.17 8.04
C LYS A 127 2.86 7.37 9.20
N ASP A 128 3.55 6.26 8.88
CA ASP A 128 4.17 5.35 9.86
C ASP A 128 5.72 5.40 9.82
N VAL A 129 6.30 6.45 9.21
CA VAL A 129 7.75 6.77 9.26
C VAL A 129 7.98 8.04 10.06
#